data_AF-A0A7C8BS02-F1
#
_entry.id   AF-A0A7C8BS02-F1
#
_cell.length_a   1.000
_cell.length_b   1.000
_cell.length_c   1.000
_cell.angle_alpha   90.00
_cell.angle_beta   90.00
_cell.angle_gamma   90.00
#
_symmetry.space_group_name_H-M   'P 1'
#
loop_
_entity.id
_entity.type
_entity.pdbx_description
1 polymer ?
#
loop_
_entity_poly.entity_id
_entity_poly.type
_entity_poly.pdbx_seq_one_letter_code
_entity_poly.pdbx_strand_id
1 'polypeptide(L)'
;MKPIKRLRKPLAALATVHQGADGTGATPKKLRKTTVEAQTCQAAGCHDLSAEELGALTADITDLTDSKGTTVNPHEVMGLTAGHGDIACSDCHGMHRETVAADTCVGCHHAGVYECNTCH
;
A
#
# COMPACT_ATOMS: atom_id res chain seq x y z
N MET A 1 -7.58 -18.07 -30.49
CA MET A 1 -7.51 -17.29 -29.24
C MET A 1 -8.76 -16.44 -29.08
N LYS A 2 -9.50 -16.58 -27.96
CA LYS A 2 -10.57 -15.63 -27.61
C LYS A 2 -9.94 -14.40 -26.93
N PRO A 3 -10.38 -13.17 -27.23
CA PRO A 3 -9.83 -11.97 -26.62
C PRO A 3 -10.20 -11.93 -25.14
N ILE A 4 -9.19 -11.82 -24.27
CA ILE A 4 -9.37 -11.56 -22.84
C ILE A 4 -9.93 -10.14 -22.74
N LYS A 5 -11.27 -10.03 -22.63
CA LYS A 5 -11.91 -8.78 -22.23
C LYS A 5 -11.36 -8.42 -20.86
N ARG A 6 -10.45 -7.44 -20.80
CA ARG A 6 -10.11 -6.74 -19.55
C ARG A 6 -11.42 -6.16 -19.02
N LEU A 7 -12.02 -6.82 -18.03
CA LEU A 7 -13.14 -6.32 -17.27
C LEU A 7 -12.64 -5.10 -16.47
N ARG A 8 -12.65 -3.93 -17.09
CA ARG A 8 -12.61 -2.65 -16.37
C ARG A 8 -13.97 -2.47 -15.71
N LYS A 9 -14.21 -3.16 -14.60
CA LYS A 9 -15.32 -2.81 -13.72
C LYS A 9 -14.77 -1.74 -12.76
N PRO A 10 -15.08 -0.45 -12.93
CA PRO A 10 -14.71 0.53 -11.93
C PRO A 10 -15.36 0.11 -10.60
N LEU A 11 -14.60 0.14 -9.51
CA LEU A 11 -15.15 -0.01 -8.17
C LEU A 11 -16.23 1.08 -8.03
N ALA A 12 -17.51 0.69 -8.08
CA ALA A 12 -18.63 1.64 -8.10
C ALA A 12 -18.59 2.60 -6.89
N ALA A 13 -18.03 2.13 -5.76
CA ALA A 13 -17.77 2.93 -4.58
C ALA A 13 -16.75 4.06 -4.84
N LEU A 14 -15.62 3.76 -5.51
CA LEU A 14 -14.58 4.75 -5.80
C LEU A 14 -15.08 5.83 -6.77
N ALA A 15 -15.82 5.42 -7.80
CA ALA A 15 -16.43 6.35 -8.76
C ALA A 15 -17.46 7.27 -8.10
N THR A 16 -18.22 6.76 -7.13
CA THR A 16 -19.19 7.55 -6.36
C THR A 16 -18.49 8.60 -5.49
N VAL A 17 -17.42 8.25 -4.78
CA VAL A 17 -16.71 9.22 -3.93
C VAL A 17 -15.93 10.28 -4.73
N HIS A 18 -15.62 10.00 -6.00
CA HIS A 18 -15.00 10.94 -6.93
C HIS A 18 -15.99 11.56 -7.94
N GLN A 19 -17.30 11.41 -7.72
CA GLN A 19 -18.28 11.97 -8.64
C GLN A 19 -18.15 13.50 -8.69
N GLY A 20 -17.87 14.04 -9.87
CA GLY A 20 -17.67 15.47 -10.08
C GLY A 20 -16.27 15.99 -9.70
N ALA A 21 -15.34 15.12 -9.31
CA ALA A 21 -13.94 15.49 -9.15
C ALA A 21 -13.24 15.53 -10.52
N ASP A 22 -13.47 16.60 -11.28
CA ASP A 22 -12.93 16.79 -12.64
C ASP A 22 -11.71 17.74 -12.69
N GLY A 23 -11.24 18.19 -11.53
CA GLY A 23 -10.10 19.11 -11.40
C GLY A 23 -10.41 20.57 -11.75
N THR A 24 -11.66 20.91 -12.11
CA THR A 24 -12.07 22.29 -12.43
C THR A 24 -12.55 23.07 -11.21
N GLY A 25 -12.89 22.36 -10.12
CA GLY A 25 -13.29 22.95 -8.85
C GLY A 25 -12.12 23.46 -8.00
N ALA A 26 -12.44 24.24 -6.96
CA ALA A 26 -11.44 24.68 -5.99
C ALA A 26 -10.79 23.48 -5.29
N THR A 27 -9.47 23.38 -5.40
CA THR A 27 -8.72 22.29 -4.75
C THR A 27 -8.92 22.35 -3.23
N PRO A 28 -9.38 21.26 -2.59
CA PRO A 28 -9.52 21.21 -1.15
C PRO A 28 -8.19 21.49 -0.45
N LYS A 29 -8.18 22.40 0.52
CA LYS A 29 -6.96 22.69 1.32
C LYS A 29 -6.58 21.57 2.28
N LYS A 30 -7.52 20.67 2.59
CA LYS A 30 -7.34 19.53 3.49
C LYS A 30 -8.17 18.36 3.00
N LEU A 31 -7.57 17.17 3.08
CA LEU A 31 -8.27 15.91 2.86
C LEU A 31 -9.13 15.60 4.08
N ARG A 32 -10.31 15.03 3.84
CA ARG A 32 -11.05 14.34 4.92
C ARG A 32 -10.26 13.09 5.28
N LYS A 33 -10.07 12.86 6.59
CA LYS A 33 -9.56 11.58 7.07
C LYS A 33 -10.67 10.55 6.89
N THR A 34 -10.44 9.61 5.99
CA THR A 34 -11.31 8.46 5.76
C THR A 34 -10.44 7.22 5.79
N THR A 35 -10.89 6.20 6.50
CA THR A 35 -10.21 4.90 6.50
C THR A 35 -10.42 4.23 5.14
N VAL A 36 -9.35 3.68 4.58
CA VAL A 36 -9.39 2.83 3.39
C VAL A 36 -9.06 1.42 3.85
N GLU A 37 -10.09 0.60 4.04
CA GLU A 37 -9.95 -0.79 4.44
C GLU A 37 -9.23 -1.60 3.35
N ALA A 38 -8.37 -2.55 3.74
CA ALA A 38 -7.59 -3.39 2.80
C ALA A 38 -8.49 -4.12 1.79
N GLN A 39 -9.70 -4.51 2.20
CA GLN A 39 -10.72 -5.16 1.37
C GLN A 39 -11.14 -4.31 0.16
N THR A 40 -10.96 -2.98 0.23
CA THR A 40 -11.20 -2.08 -0.91
C THR A 40 -10.18 -2.34 -2.02
N CYS A 41 -8.91 -2.51 -1.66
CA CYS A 41 -7.83 -2.85 -2.60
C CYS A 41 -7.95 -4.30 -3.06
N GLN A 42 -8.28 -5.21 -2.14
CA GLN A 42 -8.39 -6.66 -2.35
C GLN A 42 -9.72 -7.09 -2.97
N ALA A 43 -10.53 -6.15 -3.45
CA ALA A 43 -11.77 -6.47 -4.13
C ALA A 43 -11.51 -7.29 -5.40
N ALA A 44 -12.46 -8.17 -5.74
CA ALA A 44 -12.37 -9.08 -6.88
C ALA A 44 -11.95 -8.35 -8.18
N GLY A 45 -10.87 -8.81 -8.79
CA GLY A 45 -10.29 -8.24 -10.02
C GLY A 45 -9.46 -6.98 -9.84
N CYS A 46 -9.09 -6.58 -8.61
CA CYS A 46 -8.18 -5.47 -8.33
C CYS A 46 -6.84 -5.96 -7.76
N HIS A 47 -6.82 -6.35 -6.49
CA HIS A 47 -5.68 -7.00 -5.81
C HIS A 47 -6.18 -8.18 -4.97
N ASP A 48 -7.06 -9.00 -5.54
CA ASP A 48 -7.76 -10.12 -4.90
C ASP A 48 -6.88 -11.37 -4.70
N LEU A 49 -5.62 -11.14 -4.37
CA LEU A 49 -4.62 -12.16 -4.10
C LEU A 49 -4.55 -12.42 -2.59
N SER A 50 -4.21 -13.66 -2.21
CA SER A 50 -3.87 -13.96 -0.82
C SER A 50 -2.58 -13.24 -0.40
N ALA A 51 -2.33 -13.16 0.91
CA ALA A 51 -1.09 -12.57 1.42
C ALA A 51 0.14 -13.33 0.90
N GLU A 52 0.05 -14.66 0.82
CA GLU A 52 1.10 -15.53 0.31
C GLU A 52 1.35 -15.32 -1.19
N GLU A 53 0.29 -15.16 -1.99
CA GLU A 53 0.41 -14.86 -3.42
C GLU A 53 1.04 -13.49 -3.68
N LEU A 54 0.63 -12.47 -2.91
CA LEU A 54 1.25 -11.14 -2.93
C LEU A 54 2.73 -11.20 -2.57
N GLY A 55 3.06 -11.88 -1.46
CA GLY A 55 4.45 -12.08 -1.02
C GLY A 55 5.29 -12.75 -2.11
N ALA A 56 4.80 -13.85 -2.68
CA ALA A 56 5.52 -14.58 -3.74
C ALA A 56 5.74 -13.73 -5.01
N LEU A 57 4.76 -12.92 -5.41
CA LEU A 57 4.90 -12.04 -6.59
C LEU A 57 5.87 -10.88 -6.37
N THR A 58 6.11 -10.49 -5.13
CA THR A 58 7.04 -9.39 -4.78
C THR A 58 8.34 -9.86 -4.13
N ALA A 59 8.61 -11.17 -4.15
CA ALA A 59 9.79 -11.76 -3.50
C ALA A 59 11.12 -11.20 -4.03
N ASP A 60 11.15 -10.80 -5.31
CA ASP A 60 12.37 -10.28 -5.95
C ASP A 60 12.50 -8.74 -5.85
N ILE A 61 11.56 -8.04 -5.19
CA ILE A 61 11.64 -6.58 -5.01
C ILE A 61 12.60 -6.25 -3.88
N THR A 62 13.67 -5.53 -4.21
CA THR A 62 14.73 -5.18 -3.26
C THR A 62 14.76 -3.71 -2.84
N ASP A 63 13.76 -2.92 -3.25
CA ASP A 63 13.71 -1.46 -3.01
C ASP A 63 13.68 -1.09 -1.51
N LEU A 64 13.23 -2.01 -0.66
CA LEU A 64 13.26 -1.88 0.79
C LEU A 64 14.47 -2.61 1.35
N THR A 65 15.64 -1.99 1.20
CA THR A 65 16.89 -2.44 1.80
C THR A 65 17.40 -1.38 2.76
N ASP A 66 17.70 -1.79 3.99
CA ASP A 66 18.18 -0.89 5.04
C ASP A 66 19.68 -0.56 4.91
N SER A 67 20.17 0.30 5.80
CA SER A 67 21.58 0.73 5.82
C SER A 67 22.59 -0.39 6.12
N LYS A 68 22.15 -1.53 6.64
CA LYS A 68 22.96 -2.72 6.90
C LYS A 68 22.86 -3.77 5.78
N GLY A 69 22.09 -3.50 4.73
CA GLY A 69 21.87 -4.44 3.62
C GLY A 69 20.77 -5.46 3.87
N THR A 70 19.93 -5.26 4.88
CA THR A 70 18.76 -6.12 5.14
C THR A 70 17.64 -5.73 4.19
N THR A 71 17.28 -6.63 3.29
CA THR A 71 16.13 -6.47 2.40
C THR A 71 14.90 -7.12 3.00
N VAL A 72 13.75 -6.45 2.91
CA VAL A 72 12.46 -6.98 3.36
C VAL A 72 11.41 -6.90 2.26
N ASN A 73 10.54 -7.92 2.19
CA ASN A 73 9.37 -7.89 1.32
C ASN A 73 8.21 -7.19 2.06
N PRO A 74 7.73 -6.01 1.61
CA PRO A 74 6.70 -5.24 2.31
C PRO A 74 5.36 -5.96 2.42
N HIS A 75 5.09 -6.97 1.60
CA HIS A 75 3.85 -7.74 1.68
C HIS A 75 3.89 -8.88 2.70
N GLU A 76 5.06 -9.17 3.27
CA GLU A 76 5.24 -10.17 4.32
C GLU A 76 5.39 -9.54 5.71
N VAL A 77 5.73 -8.23 5.79
CA VAL A 77 6.03 -7.59 7.08
C VAL A 77 4.81 -7.42 7.97
N MET A 78 3.60 -7.30 7.41
CA MET A 78 2.36 -7.05 8.15
C MET A 78 2.03 -8.14 9.20
N GLY A 79 2.59 -9.35 9.04
CA GLY A 79 2.39 -10.47 9.94
C GLY A 79 3.48 -10.67 11.01
N LEU A 80 4.53 -9.83 11.06
CA LEU A 80 5.73 -10.14 11.85
C LEU A 80 5.57 -9.92 13.35
N THR A 81 5.16 -8.73 13.79
CA THR A 81 5.07 -8.37 15.22
C THR A 81 3.94 -7.37 15.49
N ALA A 82 3.67 -7.13 16.78
CA ALA A 82 2.73 -6.08 17.20
C ALA A 82 3.13 -4.72 16.60
N GLY A 83 2.17 -4.04 15.96
CA GLY A 83 2.37 -2.78 15.23
C GLY A 83 2.52 -2.96 13.72
N HIS A 84 3.07 -4.08 13.23
CA HIS A 84 3.14 -4.32 11.78
C HIS A 84 1.77 -4.64 11.17
N GLY A 85 0.88 -5.29 11.92
CA GLY A 85 -0.48 -5.60 11.47
C GLY A 85 -1.39 -4.38 11.30
N ASP A 86 -0.99 -3.22 11.84
CA ASP A 86 -1.72 -1.97 11.72
C ASP A 86 -1.37 -1.21 10.42
N ILE A 87 -0.33 -1.65 9.68
CA ILE A 87 0.08 -1.05 8.42
C ILE A 87 -0.98 -1.35 7.35
N ALA A 88 -1.58 -0.30 6.80
CA ALA A 88 -2.55 -0.40 5.73
C ALA A 88 -1.88 -0.24 4.36
N CYS A 89 -2.53 -0.75 3.30
CA CYS A 89 -2.05 -0.61 1.92
C CYS A 89 -1.80 0.87 1.56
N SER A 90 -2.63 1.78 2.07
CA SER A 90 -2.55 3.22 1.81
C SER A 90 -1.37 3.94 2.49
N ASP A 91 -0.70 3.30 3.45
CA ASP A 91 0.45 3.90 4.12
C ASP A 91 1.66 3.88 3.17
N CYS A 92 1.85 2.77 2.45
CA CYS A 92 2.89 2.62 1.43
C CYS A 92 2.45 3.04 0.02
N HIS A 93 1.17 2.84 -0.33
CA HIS A 93 0.61 3.22 -1.64
C HIS A 93 -0.21 4.50 -1.55
N GLY A 94 0.35 5.61 -2.00
CA GLY A 94 -0.28 6.92 -1.99
C GLY A 94 -1.41 7.05 -3.01
N MET A 95 -2.56 7.55 -2.56
CA MET A 95 -3.72 7.80 -3.43
C MET A 95 -3.83 9.28 -3.86
N HIS A 96 -3.47 10.21 -2.97
CA HIS A 96 -3.50 11.67 -3.22
C HIS A 96 -2.17 12.35 -2.88
N ARG A 97 -1.09 11.59 -2.83
CA ARG A 97 0.27 12.06 -2.62
C ARG A 97 1.22 11.08 -3.28
N GLU A 98 2.40 11.57 -3.62
CA GLU A 98 3.51 10.67 -3.91
C GLU A 98 3.93 9.95 -2.62
N THR A 99 4.30 8.68 -2.75
CA THR A 99 4.73 7.83 -1.64
C THR A 99 6.00 7.12 -2.02
N VAL A 100 6.96 7.14 -1.11
CA VAL A 100 8.08 6.20 -1.10
C VAL A 100 7.76 5.16 -0.03
N ALA A 101 7.65 3.89 -0.41
CA ALA A 101 7.25 2.83 0.52
C ALA A 101 8.17 2.76 1.77
N ALA A 102 9.46 3.08 1.59
CA ALA A 102 10.43 3.14 2.67
C ALA A 102 10.08 4.15 3.77
N ASP A 103 9.30 5.21 3.47
CA ASP A 103 8.86 6.22 4.44
C ASP A 103 8.03 5.59 5.57
N THR A 104 7.20 4.60 5.24
CA THR A 104 6.42 3.84 6.23
C THR A 104 7.36 3.08 7.18
N CYS A 105 8.40 2.45 6.64
CA CYS A 105 9.36 1.67 7.42
C CYS A 105 10.15 2.58 8.36
N VAL A 106 10.70 3.70 7.88
CA VAL A 106 11.50 4.63 8.71
C VAL A 106 10.67 5.39 9.73
N GLY A 107 9.34 5.40 9.60
CA GLY A 107 8.44 5.91 10.64
C GLY A 107 8.61 5.19 11.98
N CYS A 108 8.90 3.89 11.96
CA CYS A 108 9.21 3.09 13.14
C CYS A 108 10.71 2.76 13.24
N HIS A 109 11.36 2.50 12.11
CA HIS A 109 12.79 2.20 11.98
C HIS A 109 13.60 3.45 11.66
N HIS A 110 13.43 4.50 12.47
CA HIS A 110 14.03 5.82 12.23
C HIS A 110 15.56 5.84 12.27
N ALA A 111 16.19 4.78 12.80
CA ALA A 111 17.63 4.55 12.69
C ALA A 111 18.08 4.05 11.30
N GLY A 112 17.14 3.77 10.39
CA GLY A 112 17.43 3.22 9.07
C GLY A 112 17.91 1.77 9.10
N VAL A 113 17.48 1.00 10.10
CA VAL A 113 17.83 -0.41 10.32
C VAL A 113 16.54 -1.19 10.63
N TYR A 114 16.28 -2.25 9.89
CA TYR A 114 15.07 -3.07 10.02
C TYR A 114 15.16 -4.13 11.13
N GLU A 115 16.36 -4.40 11.62
CA GLU A 115 16.59 -5.26 12.78
C GLU A 115 15.79 -4.78 14.00
N CYS A 116 14.93 -5.64 14.53
CA CYS A 116 14.09 -5.33 15.70
C CYS A 116 14.94 -5.07 16.95
N ASN A 117 14.38 -4.30 17.89
CA ASN A 117 15.00 -3.98 19.19
C ASN A 117 16.37 -3.27 19.10
N THR A 118 16.70 -2.69 17.95
CA THR A 118 17.92 -1.88 17.76
C THR A 118 17.67 -0.38 17.92
N CYS A 119 16.47 0.01 18.37
CA CYS A 119 16.05 1.39 18.43
C CYS A 119 16.72 2.21 19.56
N HIS A 120 17.52 1.59 20.44
CA HIS A 120 18.23 2.23 21.56
C HIS A 120 19.63 1.61 21.74
#